data_AF-A0A536SZB0-F1
#
_entry.id   AF-A0A536SZB0-F1
#
_cell.length_a   1.000
_cell.length_b   1.000
_cell.length_c   1.000
_cell.angle_alpha   90.00
_cell.angle_beta   90.00
_cell.angle_gamma   90.00
#
_symmetry.space_group_name_H-M   'P 1'
#
loop_
_entity.id
_entity.type
_entity.pdbx_description
1 polymer ?
#
loop_
_entity_poly.entity_id
_entity_poly.type
_entity_poly.pdbx_seq_one_letter_code
_entity_poly.pdbx_strand_id
1 'polypeptide(L)'
;MGHGDDHEMEVIGWATCWEGCDDDAHRAVVDFLISRGARHHIFSAIASNLGDEVRRIVSRDPPALTRRMSRNENNMLPLQFAIRMQRPEMVGLLVELGADPLGVDGSGQPAAMYAESPEIDAPIMR
;
A
#
# COMPACT_ATOMS: atom_id res chain seq x y z
N MET A 1 2.87 -10.10 19.96
CA MET A 1 2.12 -10.73 18.86
C MET A 1 0.65 -10.37 19.06
N GLY A 2 0.14 -9.42 18.28
CA GLY A 2 -1.29 -9.10 18.23
C GLY A 2 -1.88 -9.76 17.00
N HIS A 3 -2.37 -10.99 17.17
CA HIS A 3 -3.01 -11.77 16.11
C HIS A 3 -4.51 -11.52 16.18
N GLY A 4 -4.90 -10.31 15.81
CA GLY A 4 -6.29 -9.87 15.91
C GLY A 4 -6.48 -8.58 15.14
N ASP A 5 -6.68 -8.70 13.84
CA ASP A 5 -7.41 -7.70 13.10
C ASP A 5 -8.27 -8.36 12.01
N ASP A 6 -9.55 -8.01 12.00
CA ASP A 6 -10.47 -8.36 10.90
C ASP A 6 -10.04 -7.75 9.54
N HIS A 7 -8.93 -7.01 9.52
CA HIS A 7 -8.34 -6.27 8.40
C HIS A 7 -7.01 -6.86 7.88
N GLU A 8 -6.47 -7.93 8.47
CA GLU A 8 -5.21 -8.59 8.03
C GLU A 8 -3.98 -7.64 7.83
N MET A 9 -3.99 -6.49 8.49
CA MET A 9 -2.98 -5.42 8.42
C MET A 9 -2.01 -5.37 9.62
N GLU A 10 -2.17 -6.24 10.62
CA GLU A 10 -1.40 -6.14 11.88
C GLU A 10 -1.47 -4.72 12.51
N VAL A 11 -0.69 -4.43 13.56
CA VAL A 11 -0.90 -3.26 14.45
C VAL A 11 -0.78 -1.87 13.77
N ILE A 12 -0.20 -1.77 12.57
CA ILE A 12 0.00 -0.49 11.88
C ILE A 12 -1.16 -0.16 10.91
N GLY A 13 -2.02 -1.12 10.57
CA GLY A 13 -3.07 -0.97 9.56
C GLY A 13 -4.08 0.16 9.78
N TRP A 14 -4.39 0.46 11.04
CA TRP A 14 -5.39 1.46 11.41
C TRP A 14 -4.91 2.91 11.22
N ALA A 15 -3.60 3.15 11.13
CA ALA A 15 -3.04 4.50 11.18
C ALA A 15 -2.80 5.15 9.80
N THR A 16 -3.04 4.44 8.69
CA THR A 16 -2.53 4.88 7.37
C THR A 16 -3.54 4.87 6.23
N CYS A 17 -4.78 4.43 6.46
CA CYS A 17 -5.67 4.00 5.37
C CYS A 17 -6.89 4.90 5.11
N TRP A 18 -7.12 5.97 5.87
CA TRP A 18 -8.23 6.92 5.66
C TRP A 18 -7.73 8.29 5.17
N GLU A 19 -8.59 9.01 4.46
CA GLU A 19 -8.40 10.43 4.13
C GLU A 19 -8.16 11.22 5.43
N GLY A 20 -7.01 11.87 5.56
CA GLY A 20 -6.58 12.58 6.77
C GLY A 20 -5.55 11.85 7.64
N CYS A 21 -5.15 10.62 7.31
CA CYS A 21 -4.09 9.88 8.03
C CYS A 21 -2.64 10.35 7.73
N ASP A 22 -2.46 11.46 7.01
CA ASP A 22 -1.16 12.06 6.70
C ASP A 22 -0.87 13.30 7.57
N ASP A 23 -1.47 13.33 8.77
CA ASP A 23 -1.24 14.36 9.77
C ASP A 23 -0.12 13.97 10.76
N ASP A 24 0.35 14.95 11.53
CA ASP A 24 1.43 14.74 12.49
C ASP A 24 1.06 13.77 13.61
N ALA A 25 -0.23 13.61 13.90
CA ALA A 25 -0.70 12.70 14.95
C ALA A 25 -0.55 11.24 14.51
N HIS A 26 -0.91 10.92 13.27
CA HIS A 26 -0.74 9.59 12.69
C HIS A 26 0.75 9.24 12.52
N ARG A 27 1.57 10.19 12.05
CA ARG A 27 3.03 10.01 11.98
C ARG A 27 3.63 9.69 13.35
N ALA A 28 3.25 10.42 14.40
CA ALA A 28 3.75 10.19 15.75
C ALA A 28 3.36 8.79 16.30
N VAL A 29 2.15 8.30 15.98
CA VAL A 29 1.72 6.94 16.36
C VAL A 29 2.54 5.88 15.61
N VAL A 30 2.76 6.07 14.31
CA VAL A 30 3.59 5.16 13.51
C VAL A 30 5.02 5.11 14.06
N ASP A 31 5.65 6.25 14.28
CA ASP A 31 7.00 6.35 14.84
C ASP A 31 7.11 5.68 16.21
N PHE A 32 6.11 5.88 17.08
CA PHE A 32 6.05 5.22 18.37
C PHE A 32 6.00 3.70 18.22
N LEU A 33 5.16 3.15 17.34
CA LEU A 33 5.07 1.71 17.11
C LEU A 33 6.38 1.14 16.53
N ILE A 34 7.01 1.85 15.59
CA ILE A 34 8.33 1.48 15.04
C ILE A 34 9.39 1.47 16.15
N SER A 35 9.38 2.47 17.05
CA SER A 35 10.30 2.52 18.20
C SER A 35 10.17 1.32 19.16
N ARG A 36 8.99 0.67 19.16
CA ARG A 36 8.71 -0.56 19.92
C ARG A 36 9.00 -1.84 19.14
N GLY A 37 9.59 -1.72 17.95
CA GLY A 37 9.99 -2.85 17.11
C GLY A 37 8.94 -3.30 16.11
N ALA A 38 7.85 -2.54 15.92
CA ALA A 38 6.95 -2.78 14.79
C ALA A 38 7.70 -2.53 13.47
N ARG A 39 7.24 -3.16 12.39
CA ARG A 39 7.80 -2.99 11.06
C ARG A 39 6.69 -2.65 10.10
N HIS A 40 7.00 -1.81 9.10
CA HIS A 40 6.09 -1.64 7.99
C HIS A 40 5.90 -2.96 7.23
N HIS A 41 4.68 -3.16 6.77
CA HIS A 41 4.36 -4.04 5.65
C HIS A 41 4.11 -3.18 4.41
N ILE A 42 3.91 -3.82 3.26
CA ILE A 42 3.89 -3.14 1.96
C ILE A 42 2.90 -1.95 1.90
N PHE A 43 1.67 -2.11 2.39
CA PHE A 43 0.65 -1.05 2.33
C PHE A 43 0.96 0.15 3.24
N SER A 44 1.48 -0.07 4.46
CA SER A 44 1.84 1.06 5.33
C SER A 44 3.06 1.82 4.82
N ALA A 45 4.03 1.12 4.20
CA ALA A 45 5.14 1.79 3.51
C ALA A 45 4.67 2.63 2.32
N ILE A 46 3.71 2.13 1.53
CA ILE A 46 3.10 2.87 0.40
C ILE A 46 2.35 4.11 0.88
N ALA A 47 1.49 3.96 1.89
CA ALA A 47 0.70 5.08 2.42
C ALA A 47 1.60 6.23 2.92
N SER A 48 2.72 5.89 3.54
CA SER A 48 3.73 6.83 4.06
C SER A 48 4.79 7.27 3.03
N ASN A 49 4.64 6.90 1.75
CA ASN A 49 5.59 7.22 0.66
C ASN A 49 7.05 6.79 0.92
N LEU A 50 7.25 5.70 1.66
CA LEU A 50 8.56 5.19 2.09
C LEU A 50 9.17 4.25 1.03
N GLY A 51 9.61 4.80 -0.11
CA GLY A 51 10.08 4.00 -1.25
C GLY A 51 11.22 3.02 -0.93
N ASP A 52 12.18 3.40 -0.09
CA ASP A 52 13.28 2.49 0.29
C ASP A 52 12.79 1.33 1.16
N GLU A 53 11.78 1.57 1.98
CA GLU A 53 11.14 0.52 2.77
C GLU A 53 10.33 -0.42 1.88
N VAL A 54 9.62 0.10 0.88
CA VAL A 54 8.95 -0.71 -0.16
C VAL A 54 9.96 -1.63 -0.86
N ARG A 55 11.10 -1.08 -1.33
CA ARG A 55 12.18 -1.88 -1.94
C ARG A 55 12.70 -2.96 -0.98
N ARG A 56 12.93 -2.61 0.28
CA ARG A 56 13.43 -3.54 1.30
C ARG A 56 12.43 -4.67 1.58
N ILE A 57 11.13 -4.37 1.61
CA ILE A 57 10.08 -5.37 1.81
C ILE A 57 10.03 -6.31 0.60
N VAL A 58 9.90 -5.78 -0.62
CA VAL A 58 9.80 -6.59 -1.85
C VAL A 58 11.06 -7.44 -2.08
N SER A 59 12.25 -6.91 -1.79
CA SER A 59 13.50 -7.68 -1.90
C SER A 59 13.56 -8.88 -0.95
N ARG A 60 12.88 -8.81 0.21
CA ARG A 60 12.85 -9.90 1.19
C ARG A 60 11.66 -10.84 0.99
N ASP A 61 10.57 -10.32 0.44
CA ASP A 61 9.31 -11.02 0.22
C ASP A 61 8.69 -10.54 -1.10
N PRO A 62 9.12 -11.06 -2.26
CA PRO A 62 8.56 -10.69 -3.56
C PRO A 62 7.02 -10.88 -3.66
N PRO A 63 6.40 -11.92 -3.05
CA PRO A 63 4.95 -12.03 -2.94
C PRO A 63 4.22 -10.83 -2.31
N ALA A 64 4.93 -9.93 -1.62
CA ALA A 64 4.36 -8.70 -1.10
C ALA A 64 3.74 -7.81 -2.20
N LEU A 65 4.23 -7.89 -3.46
CA LEU A 65 3.65 -7.18 -4.61
C LEU A 65 2.25 -7.65 -4.99
N THR A 66 1.88 -8.88 -4.63
CA THR A 66 0.56 -9.47 -4.91
C THR A 66 -0.24 -9.72 -3.64
N ARG A 67 0.22 -9.21 -2.49
CA ARG A 67 -0.52 -9.31 -1.23
C ARG A 67 -1.85 -8.56 -1.39
N ARG A 68 -2.94 -9.18 -0.96
CA ARG A 68 -4.26 -8.56 -0.96
C ARG A 68 -4.50 -7.87 0.38
N MET A 69 -5.14 -6.71 0.36
CA MET A 69 -5.78 -6.15 1.55
C MET A 69 -6.94 -7.04 2.00
N SER A 70 -7.58 -6.74 3.12
CA SER A 70 -8.71 -7.55 3.57
C SER A 70 -9.93 -7.41 2.65
N ARG A 71 -10.93 -8.25 2.92
CA ARG A 71 -12.27 -8.12 2.33
C ARG A 71 -12.89 -6.73 2.54
N ASN A 72 -12.56 -6.04 3.63
CA ASN A 72 -13.12 -4.72 3.93
C ASN A 72 -12.57 -3.66 2.97
N GLU A 73 -11.36 -3.86 2.46
CA GLU A 73 -10.74 -3.03 1.42
C GLU A 73 -10.76 -3.74 0.05
N ASN A 74 -11.82 -4.51 -0.20
CA ASN A 74 -12.09 -5.20 -1.47
C ASN A 74 -10.93 -6.07 -2.02
N ASN A 75 -10.08 -6.62 -1.16
CA ASN A 75 -8.91 -7.40 -1.57
C ASN A 75 -8.00 -6.67 -2.59
N MET A 76 -7.87 -5.35 -2.47
CA MET A 76 -7.00 -4.54 -3.32
C MET A 76 -5.54 -5.00 -3.25
N LEU A 77 -4.85 -4.90 -4.37
CA LEU A 77 -3.42 -5.11 -4.52
C LEU A 77 -2.64 -3.81 -4.16
N PRO A 78 -1.32 -3.90 -3.89
CA PRO A 78 -0.51 -2.74 -3.52
C PRO A 78 -0.52 -1.64 -4.58
N LEU A 79 -0.53 -2.00 -5.87
CA LEU A 79 -0.59 -1.04 -6.98
C LEU A 79 -1.90 -0.25 -7.00
N GLN A 80 -3.04 -0.95 -6.86
CA GLN A 80 -4.37 -0.32 -6.76
C GLN A 80 -4.45 0.61 -5.56
N PHE A 81 -3.92 0.17 -4.42
CA PHE A 81 -3.86 0.98 -3.21
C PHE A 81 -3.04 2.25 -3.41
N ALA A 82 -1.87 2.18 -4.08
CA ALA A 82 -1.03 3.35 -4.36
C ALA A 82 -1.74 4.39 -5.26
N ILE A 83 -2.49 3.94 -6.26
CA ILE A 83 -3.29 4.80 -7.15
C ILE A 83 -4.41 5.49 -6.36
N ARG A 84 -5.17 4.71 -5.58
CA ARG A 84 -6.25 5.23 -4.74
C ARG A 84 -5.76 6.25 -3.71
N MET A 85 -4.55 6.06 -3.18
CA MET A 85 -3.91 6.99 -2.23
C MET A 85 -3.22 8.19 -2.91
N GLN A 86 -3.32 8.30 -4.23
CA GLN A 86 -2.68 9.36 -5.02
C GLN A 86 -1.16 9.45 -4.78
N ARG A 87 -0.44 8.33 -4.90
CA ARG A 87 1.01 8.22 -4.65
C ARG A 87 1.78 7.92 -5.95
N PRO A 88 2.04 8.92 -6.81
CA PRO A 88 2.70 8.71 -8.11
C PRO A 88 4.06 8.04 -7.99
N GLU A 89 4.88 8.42 -7.00
CA GLU A 89 6.20 7.79 -6.83
C GLU A 89 6.09 6.31 -6.48
N MET A 90 5.08 5.92 -5.69
CA MET A 90 4.85 4.52 -5.33
C MET A 90 4.27 3.74 -6.51
N VAL A 91 3.43 4.34 -7.34
CA VAL A 91 2.93 3.69 -8.56
C VAL A 91 4.08 3.37 -9.51
N GLY A 92 4.94 4.34 -9.80
CA GLY A 92 6.15 4.12 -10.62
C GLY A 92 7.04 3.04 -10.03
N LEU A 93 7.34 3.13 -8.72
CA LEU A 93 8.19 2.16 -8.03
C LEU A 93 7.61 0.74 -8.06
N LEU A 94 6.32 0.56 -7.82
CA LEU A 94 5.70 -0.77 -7.81
C LEU A 94 5.73 -1.41 -9.20
N VAL A 95 5.49 -0.63 -10.26
CA VAL A 95 5.61 -1.10 -11.65
C VAL A 95 7.07 -1.47 -11.97
N GLU A 96 8.05 -0.64 -11.57
CA GLU A 96 9.48 -0.95 -11.72
C GLU A 96 9.89 -2.24 -11.00
N LEU A 97 9.29 -2.52 -9.85
CA LEU A 97 9.52 -3.73 -9.06
C LEU A 97 8.79 -4.97 -9.62
N GLY A 98 7.96 -4.82 -10.66
CA GLY A 98 7.27 -5.91 -11.33
C GLY A 98 5.83 -6.15 -10.88
N ALA A 99 5.17 -5.17 -10.27
CA ALA A 99 3.73 -5.24 -10.04
C ALA A 99 2.98 -5.29 -11.37
N ASP A 100 2.03 -6.22 -11.49
CA ASP A 100 1.20 -6.38 -12.69
C ASP A 100 0.15 -5.25 -12.78
N PRO A 101 0.21 -4.35 -13.78
CA PRO A 101 -0.78 -3.28 -13.96
C PRO A 101 -2.18 -3.80 -14.30
N LEU A 102 -2.29 -5.05 -14.78
CA LEU A 102 -3.55 -5.71 -15.11
C LEU A 102 -4.12 -6.51 -13.93
N GLY A 103 -3.44 -6.51 -12.78
CA GLY A 103 -3.93 -7.15 -11.57
C GLY A 103 -5.30 -6.62 -11.15
N VAL A 104 -6.17 -7.54 -10.70
CA VAL A 104 -7.55 -7.22 -10.31
C VAL A 104 -7.81 -7.37 -8.82
N ASP A 105 -8.72 -6.53 -8.31
CA ASP A 105 -9.20 -6.57 -6.93
C ASP A 105 -10.19 -7.75 -6.72
N GLY A 106 -10.82 -7.81 -5.54
CA GLY A 106 -11.80 -8.84 -5.19
C GLY A 106 -13.08 -8.82 -6.04
N SER A 107 -13.36 -7.72 -6.72
CA SER A 107 -14.49 -7.56 -7.64
C SER A 107 -14.11 -7.69 -9.12
N GLY A 108 -12.85 -8.03 -9.41
CA GLY A 108 -12.35 -8.17 -10.77
C GLY A 108 -12.02 -6.83 -11.45
N GLN A 109 -11.94 -5.72 -10.70
CA GLN A 109 -11.61 -4.41 -11.27
C GLN A 109 -10.09 -4.24 -11.38
N PRO A 110 -9.57 -3.77 -12.53
CA PRO A 110 -8.14 -3.53 -12.73
C PRO A 110 -7.68 -2.22 -12.07
N ALA A 111 -6.37 -2.00 -12.03
CA ALA A 111 -5.76 -0.78 -11.48
C ALA A 111 -6.29 0.51 -12.16
N ALA A 112 -6.55 0.45 -13.47
CA ALA A 112 -7.11 1.55 -14.26
C ALA A 112 -8.50 2.02 -13.82
N MET A 113 -9.25 1.24 -13.02
CA MET A 113 -10.54 1.68 -12.48
C MET A 113 -10.40 2.78 -11.42
N TYR A 114 -9.24 2.87 -10.77
CA TYR A 114 -8.93 3.85 -9.73
C TYR A 114 -8.21 5.10 -10.27
N ALA A 115 -7.99 5.13 -11.58
CA ALA A 115 -7.30 6.19 -12.29
C ALA A 115 -8.10 7.49 -12.27
N GLU A 116 -7.56 8.53 -11.63
CA GLU A 116 -8.19 9.85 -11.52
C GLU A 116 -7.28 10.99 -12.00
N SER A 117 -5.98 10.71 -12.23
CA SER A 117 -4.97 11.72 -12.54
C SER A 117 -3.96 11.22 -13.58
N PRO A 118 -3.79 11.90 -14.73
CA PRO A 118 -2.92 11.46 -15.81
C PRO A 118 -1.47 11.16 -15.43
N GLU A 119 -0.93 11.88 -14.44
CA GLU A 119 0.44 11.67 -13.94
C GLU A 119 0.60 10.30 -13.26
N ILE A 120 -0.41 9.88 -12.51
CA ILE A 120 -0.45 8.62 -11.77
C ILE A 120 -0.79 7.47 -12.70
N ASP A 121 -1.60 7.72 -13.72
CA ASP A 121 -2.16 6.67 -14.58
C ASP A 121 -1.21 6.25 -15.71
N ALA A 122 -0.29 7.12 -16.12
CA ALA A 122 0.62 6.88 -17.25
C ALA A 122 1.44 5.58 -17.15
N PRO A 123 1.92 5.12 -15.97
CA PRO A 123 2.67 3.87 -15.84
C PRO A 123 1.83 2.60 -16.01
N ILE A 124 0.51 2.66 -15.79
CA ILE A 124 -0.37 1.48 -15.81
C ILE A 124 -1.22 1.35 -17.09
N MET A 125 -1.16 2.35 -17.97
CA MET A 125 -1.91 2.42 -19.24
C MET A 125 -1.08 2.00 -20.47
N ARG A 126 0.10 1.41 -20.27
CA ARG A 126 1.04 1.02 -21.34
C ARG A 126 1.12 -0.50 -21.48
#